data_AF-H8LPL3-F1
#
_entry.id   AF-H8LPL3-F1
#
_cell.length_a   1.000
_cell.length_b   1.000
_cell.length_c   1.000
_cell.angle_alpha   90.00
_cell.angle_beta   90.00
_cell.angle_gamma   90.00
#
_symmetry.space_group_name_H-M   'P 1'
#
loop_
_entity.id
_entity.type
_entity.pdbx_description
1 polymer ?
#
loop_
_entity_poly.entity_id
_entity_poly.type
_entity_poly.pdbx_seq_one_letter_code
_entity_poly.pdbx_strand_id
1 'polypeptide(L)' 'MRENLQQIRNILFENATIPVERRMLFLKTREGEYGEHDQFIGITVPTLRTIAKSYL' A
#
# COMPACT_ATOMS: atom_id res chain seq x y z
N MET A 1 -8.86 17.37 -9.25
CA MET A 1 -7.57 16.72 -8.90
C MET A 1 -7.63 15.97 -7.55
N ARG A 2 -8.22 16.54 -6.48
CA ARG A 2 -8.35 15.84 -5.17
C ARG A 2 -9.28 14.62 -5.19
N GLU A 3 -10.34 14.65 -6.01
CA GLU A 3 -11.30 13.52 -6.13
C GLU A 3 -10.64 12.24 -6.67
N ASN A 4 -9.82 12.35 -7.73
CA ASN A 4 -9.11 11.19 -8.30
C ASN A 4 -8.14 10.56 -7.29
N LEU A 5 -7.45 11.36 -6.48
CA LEU A 5 -6.55 10.86 -5.43
C LEU A 5 -7.32 10.11 -4.33
N GLN A 6 -8.47 10.62 -3.93
CA GLN A 6 -9.32 9.97 -2.94
C GLN A 6 -9.86 8.63 -3.48
N GLN A 7 -10.26 8.60 -4.74
CA GLN A 7 -10.75 7.39 -5.40
C GLN A 7 -9.66 6.32 -5.50
N ILE A 8 -8.45 6.68 -5.93
CA ILE A 8 -7.29 5.78 -5.98
C ILE A 8 -6.99 5.24 -4.58
N ARG A 9 -6.99 6.12 -3.56
CA ARG A 9 -6.75 5.72 -2.17
C ARG A 9 -7.75 4.66 -1.72
N ASN A 10 -9.05 4.88 -1.95
CA ASN A 10 -10.10 3.94 -1.57
C ASN A 10 -9.91 2.58 -2.27
N ILE A 11 -9.66 2.58 -3.57
CA ILE A 11 -9.41 1.35 -4.35
C ILE A 11 -8.22 0.57 -3.77
N LEU A 12 -7.14 1.25 -3.40
CA LEU A 12 -5.96 0.61 -2.81
C LEU A 12 -6.26 0.00 -1.43
N PHE A 13 -7.07 0.65 -0.60
CA PHE A 13 -7.48 0.11 0.70
C PHE A 13 -8.44 -1.07 0.58
N GLU A 14 -9.39 -1.03 -0.35
CA GLU A 14 -10.32 -2.13 -0.62
C GLU A 14 -9.62 -3.40 -1.14
N ASN A 15 -8.52 -3.23 -1.87
CA ASN A 15 -7.74 -4.33 -2.44
C ASN A 15 -6.56 -4.77 -1.55
N ALA A 16 -6.46 -4.25 -0.32
CA ALA A 16 -5.43 -4.65 0.62
C ALA A 16 -5.71 -6.07 1.15
N THR A 17 -4.82 -7.02 0.85
CA THR A 17 -4.98 -8.42 1.25
C THR A 17 -4.18 -8.80 2.49
N ILE A 18 -3.16 -8.00 2.85
CA ILE A 18 -2.31 -8.26 4.01
C ILE A 18 -2.97 -7.67 5.27
N PRO A 19 -3.21 -8.47 6.32
CA PRO A 19 -3.72 -8.00 7.61
C PRO A 19 -2.83 -6.90 8.19
N VAL A 20 -3.41 -5.90 8.86
CA VAL A 20 -2.70 -4.72 9.41
C VAL A 20 -1.47 -5.13 10.22
N GLU A 21 -1.61 -6.13 11.08
CA GLU A 21 -0.57 -6.68 11.95
C GLU A 21 0.65 -7.19 11.17
N ARG A 22 0.47 -7.58 9.91
CA ARG A 22 1.50 -8.21 9.07
C ARG A 22 2.07 -7.29 8.00
N ARG A 23 1.58 -6.06 7.87
CA ARG A 23 1.99 -5.16 6.78
C ARG A 23 3.44 -4.72 6.89
N MET A 24 3.98 -4.66 8.10
CA MET A 24 5.36 -4.24 8.38
C MET A 24 6.31 -5.41 8.65
N LEU A 25 5.79 -6.64 8.82
CA LEU A 25 6.59 -7.82 9.23
C LEU A 25 7.79 -8.11 8.31
N PHE A 26 7.65 -7.82 7.01
CA PHE A 26 8.67 -8.11 6.01
C PHE A 26 9.58 -6.92 5.71
N LEU A 27 9.38 -5.80 6.41
CA LEU A 27 10.00 -4.52 6.10
C LEU A 27 10.90 -4.11 7.25
N LYS A 28 12.01 -3.45 6.90
CA LYS A 28 12.98 -2.96 7.88
C LYS A 28 12.47 -1.67 8.51
N THR A 29 11.47 -1.78 9.37
CA THR A 29 10.76 -0.65 9.99
C THR A 29 11.10 -0.50 11.49
N ARG A 30 12.19 -1.09 11.97
CA ARG A 30 12.64 -0.89 13.36
C ARG A 30 13.36 0.45 13.48
N GLU A 31 13.54 0.89 14.73
CA GLU A 31 14.31 2.10 15.05
C GLU A 31 15.71 2.05 14.43
N GLY A 32 16.08 3.09 13.68
CA GLY A 32 17.33 3.20 12.93
C GLY A 32 17.35 2.45 11.59
N GLU A 33 16.25 1.78 11.20
CA GLU A 33 16.15 1.11 9.91
C GLU A 33 15.49 2.00 8.83
N TYR A 34 15.71 1.63 7.57
CA TYR A 34 15.32 2.42 6.40
C TYR A 34 13.83 2.80 6.33
N GLY A 35 12.94 1.99 6.90
CA GLY A 35 11.49 2.21 6.86
C GLY A 35 10.87 2.52 8.22
N GLU A 36 11.63 3.03 9.19
CA GLU A 36 11.17 3.25 10.57
C GLU A 36 9.84 4.01 10.69
N HIS A 37 9.59 4.98 9.81
CA HIS A 37 8.39 5.83 9.85
C HIS A 37 7.41 5.53 8.71
N ASP A 38 7.66 4.49 7.93
CA ASP A 38 6.83 4.15 6.78
C ASP A 38 5.58 3.36 7.19
N GLN A 39 4.45 3.71 6.57
CA GLN A 39 3.19 3.00 6.74
C GLN A 39 2.79 2.30 5.45
N PHE A 40 2.48 1.01 5.55
CA PHE A 40 2.15 0.18 4.40
C PHE A 40 0.66 -0.14 4.36
N ILE A 41 0.07 -0.06 3.16
CA ILE A 41 -1.35 -0.39 2.92
C ILE A 41 -1.57 -1.91 2.89
N GLY A 42 -0.54 -2.70 2.58
CA GLY A 42 -0.63 -4.15 2.54
C GLY A 42 -1.22 -4.71 1.23
N ILE A 43 -1.04 -3.98 0.12
CA ILE A 43 -1.35 -4.48 -1.22
C ILE A 43 -0.13 -5.20 -1.81
N THR A 44 -0.35 -6.35 -2.42
CA THR A 44 0.74 -7.08 -3.08
C THR A 44 1.12 -6.41 -4.40
N VAL A 45 2.38 -6.57 -4.82
CA VAL A 45 2.88 -6.00 -6.08
C VAL A 45 2.08 -6.45 -7.31
N PRO A 46 1.67 -7.72 -7.46
CA PRO A 46 0.81 -8.13 -8.58
C PRO A 46 -0.52 -7.37 -8.63
N THR A 47 -1.24 -7.27 -7.50
CA THR A 47 -2.52 -6.54 -7.41
C THR A 47 -2.34 -5.06 -7.72
N LEU A 48 -1.29 -4.43 -7.17
CA LEU A 48 -0.97 -3.03 -7.42
C LEU A 48 -0.72 -2.77 -8.92
N ARG A 49 0.03 -3.64 -9.60
CA ARG A 49 0.27 -3.52 -11.05
C ARG A 49 -1.00 -3.66 -11.87
N THR A 50 -1.91 -4.55 -11.48
CA THR A 50 -3.22 -4.70 -12.15
C THR A 50 -4.04 -3.43 -12.04
N ILE A 51 -4.10 -2.82 -10.84
CA ILE A 51 -4.79 -1.54 -10.64
C ILE A 51 -4.10 -0.43 -11.45
N ALA A 52 -2.77 -0.33 -11.41
CA ALA A 52 -2.06 0.71 -12.15
C ALA A 52 -2.31 0.66 -13.67
N LYS A 53 -2.48 -0.53 -14.25
CA LYS A 53 -2.80 -0.70 -15.67
C LYS A 53 -4.15 -0.10 -16.07
N SER A 54 -5.11 0.07 -15.16
CA SER A 54 -6.41 0.68 -15.51
C SER A 54 -6.35 2.20 -15.68
N TYR A 55 -5.19 2.83 -15.40
CA TYR A 55 -4.98 4.28 -15.49
C TYR A 55 -4.01 4.69 -16.62
N LEU A 56 -3.50 3.72 -17.39
CA LEU A 56 -2.72 3.94 -18.61
C LEU A 56 -3.66 3.99 -19.82
#